data_AF-A0A950V6F8-F1
#
_entry.id   AF-A0A950V6F8-F1
#
_cell.length_a   1.000
_cell.length_b   1.000
_cell.length_c   1.000
_cell.angle_alpha   90.00
_cell.angle_beta   90.00
_cell.angle_gamma   90.00
#
_symmetry.space_group_name_H-M   'P 1'
#
loop_
_entity.id
_entity.type
_entity.pdbx_description
1 polymer ?
#
loop_
_entity_poly.entity_id
_entity_poly.type
_entity_poly.pdbx_seq_one_letter_code
_entity_poly.pdbx_strand_id
1 'polypeptide(L)'
;MAEVEEKKAEERRGGENRQGRENRGGGGGPRGGERPGGPESRGDRGGDRGGDRGREQRGGPPRGPGERRGEGPPEIDIDKLIADSLYLDNQAHIVVSRMRDMDSGTKSQLRRLYNAVRRATRAPESERQHEFVMVRARLAYTIARHSLRSLDALERLLLQVTRKNDIRGYERFRDLFEAIVAYNE
;
A
#
# COMPACT_ATOMS: atom_id res chain seq x y z
N MET A 1 47.70 -22.40 -38.34
CA MET A 1 46.78 -22.68 -39.46
C MET A 1 45.44 -23.04 -38.83
N ALA A 2 44.60 -22.13 -38.32
CA ALA A 2 44.04 -20.89 -38.88
C ALA A 2 43.40 -21.13 -40.26
N GLU A 3 42.15 -20.66 -40.42
CA GLU A 3 41.36 -20.56 -41.65
C GLU A 3 40.36 -21.70 -41.93
N VAL A 4 39.27 -21.73 -41.16
CA VAL A 4 37.96 -22.15 -41.68
C VAL A 4 36.96 -21.05 -41.34
N GLU A 5 37.09 -19.92 -42.03
CA GLU A 5 36.09 -18.86 -42.04
C GLU A 5 36.27 -18.09 -43.34
N GLU A 6 35.45 -18.40 -44.36
CA GLU A 6 35.05 -17.52 -45.46
C GLU A 6 34.50 -18.37 -46.62
N LYS A 7 33.16 -18.40 -46.76
CA LYS A 7 32.42 -18.52 -48.03
C LYS A 7 30.92 -18.69 -47.75
N LYS A 8 30.24 -17.64 -47.24
CA LYS A 8 28.79 -17.43 -47.47
C LYS A 8 28.25 -16.06 -47.03
N ALA A 9 28.88 -15.00 -47.50
CA ALA A 9 28.20 -13.77 -47.90
C ALA A 9 28.47 -13.68 -49.41
N GLU A 10 27.56 -13.43 -50.34
CA GLU A 10 26.55 -12.37 -50.41
C GLU A 10 25.77 -12.57 -51.73
N GLU A 11 24.44 -12.74 -51.69
CA GLU A 11 23.52 -12.47 -52.81
C GLU A 11 22.08 -12.55 -52.24
N ARG A 12 21.53 -11.46 -51.69
CA ARG A 12 20.78 -10.39 -52.38
C ARG A 12 19.58 -10.91 -53.21
N ARG A 13 18.39 -10.47 -52.76
CA ARG A 13 17.20 -10.02 -53.55
C ARG A 13 15.96 -10.92 -53.54
N GLY A 14 14.82 -10.27 -53.25
CA GLY A 14 13.45 -10.74 -53.45
C GLY A 14 12.70 -10.86 -52.11
N GLY A 15 11.89 -9.91 -51.63
CA GLY A 15 11.06 -8.95 -52.36
C GLY A 15 9.61 -9.43 -52.40
N GLU A 16 8.75 -8.70 -51.67
CA GLU A 16 7.35 -8.38 -52.03
C GLU A 16 6.27 -9.48 -52.02
N ASN A 17 5.34 -9.40 -51.06
CA ASN A 17 3.85 -9.45 -51.20
C ASN A 17 3.21 -9.85 -49.85
N ARG A 18 2.22 -9.18 -49.23
CA ARG A 18 1.14 -8.30 -49.72
C ARG A 18 0.73 -7.30 -48.63
N GLN A 19 0.50 -6.07 -49.08
CA GLN A 19 -0.31 -5.05 -48.42
C GLN A 19 -1.80 -5.40 -48.47
N GLY A 20 -2.57 -4.78 -47.56
CA GLY A 20 -3.86 -4.19 -47.92
C GLY A 20 -5.11 -4.85 -47.32
N ARG A 21 -5.77 -4.13 -46.38
CA ARG A 21 -7.05 -3.42 -46.61
C ARG A 21 -7.87 -3.31 -45.30
N GLU A 22 -7.85 -2.14 -44.66
CA GLU A 22 -8.89 -1.09 -44.67
C GLU A 22 -10.26 -1.46 -44.07
N ASN A 23 -10.54 -0.86 -42.91
CA ASN A 23 -11.57 0.16 -42.72
C ASN A 23 -13.08 -0.22 -42.79
N ARG A 24 -13.71 -0.24 -41.61
CA ARG A 24 -15.06 0.30 -41.28
C ARG A 24 -15.03 0.62 -39.79
N GLY A 25 -15.31 1.79 -39.25
CA GLY A 25 -15.84 3.09 -39.66
C GLY A 25 -16.20 3.77 -38.32
N GLY A 26 -16.20 5.09 -38.09
CA GLY A 26 -16.15 6.26 -38.95
C GLY A 26 -16.99 7.34 -38.27
N GLY A 27 -16.42 8.53 -38.09
CA GLY A 27 -17.12 9.80 -37.87
C GLY A 27 -17.46 10.16 -36.41
N GLY A 28 -17.26 11.37 -35.92
CA GLY A 28 -16.80 12.60 -36.54
C GLY A 28 -17.14 13.81 -35.65
N GLY A 29 -16.35 14.89 -35.78
CA GLY A 29 -16.79 16.25 -35.46
C GLY A 29 -15.90 17.06 -34.50
N PRO A 30 -15.19 18.10 -35.01
CA PRO A 30 -14.63 19.18 -34.23
C PRO A 30 -15.52 20.44 -34.31
N ARG A 31 -16.04 20.91 -33.17
CA ARG A 31 -16.67 22.24 -32.97
C ARG A 31 -16.52 22.55 -31.47
N GLY A 32 -15.89 23.63 -31.02
CA GLY A 32 -16.10 25.03 -31.36
C GLY A 32 -16.85 25.68 -30.19
N GLY A 33 -16.24 26.64 -29.48
CA GLY A 33 -16.92 27.36 -28.39
C GLY A 33 -16.00 28.17 -27.47
N GLU A 34 -15.47 29.29 -27.98
CA GLU A 34 -15.17 30.46 -27.15
C GLU A 34 -16.47 31.01 -26.54
N ARG A 35 -16.49 31.36 -25.24
CA ARG A 35 -16.77 32.73 -24.74
C ARG A 35 -16.86 32.85 -23.21
N PRO A 36 -16.72 34.09 -22.66
CA PRO A 36 -16.23 34.41 -21.32
C PRO A 36 -17.32 34.92 -20.36
N GLY A 37 -16.95 35.10 -19.09
CA GLY A 37 -17.69 35.89 -18.09
C GLY A 37 -17.73 35.20 -16.72
N GLY A 38 -17.42 35.81 -15.58
CA GLY A 38 -17.01 37.16 -15.23
C GLY A 38 -16.51 37.16 -13.78
N PRO A 39 -15.87 38.24 -13.29
CA PRO A 39 -15.33 38.32 -11.94
C PRO A 39 -16.33 39.00 -11.00
N GLU A 40 -16.80 38.35 -9.94
CA GLU A 40 -17.50 39.05 -8.85
C GLU A 40 -17.64 38.18 -7.59
N SER A 41 -16.78 38.45 -6.60
CA SER A 41 -17.16 38.31 -5.19
C SER A 41 -16.39 39.36 -4.38
N ARG A 42 -17.02 40.52 -4.27
CA ARG A 42 -16.82 41.50 -3.21
C ARG A 42 -17.47 40.98 -1.91
N GLY A 43 -16.79 41.27 -0.80
CA GLY A 43 -17.24 41.09 0.59
C GLY A 43 -16.00 40.74 1.40
N ASP A 44 -15.12 41.66 1.80
CA ASP A 44 -15.34 42.77 2.74
C ASP A 44 -16.35 42.47 3.85
N ARG A 45 -15.85 41.91 4.98
CA ARG A 45 -16.09 42.42 6.34
C ARG A 45 -15.52 41.49 7.41
N GLY A 46 -14.77 42.10 8.33
CA GLY A 46 -14.43 41.58 9.65
C GLY A 46 -12.96 41.17 9.74
N GLY A 47 -12.09 41.83 10.49
CA GLY A 47 -12.28 42.83 11.52
C GLY A 47 -10.99 42.78 12.34
N ASP A 48 -10.07 43.70 12.08
CA ASP A 48 -8.77 43.76 12.74
C ASP A 48 -8.78 44.91 13.74
N ARG A 49 -8.29 44.62 14.95
CA ARG A 49 -7.80 45.51 16.04
C ARG A 49 -8.70 45.73 17.26
N GLY A 50 -8.20 45.27 18.42
CA GLY A 50 -8.28 46.01 19.69
C GLY A 50 -8.21 45.20 20.99
N GLY A 51 -7.15 45.42 21.80
CA GLY A 51 -7.09 45.19 23.26
C GLY A 51 -6.15 44.05 23.70
N ASP A 52 -4.86 44.26 23.96
CA ASP A 52 -4.18 44.85 25.15
C ASP A 52 -4.47 44.16 26.51
N ARG A 53 -3.51 43.32 26.91
CA ARG A 53 -2.88 43.12 28.24
C ARG A 53 -3.75 42.88 29.51
N GLY A 54 -3.48 41.74 30.15
CA GLY A 54 -3.73 41.48 31.59
C GLY A 54 -3.43 40.01 31.94
N ARG A 55 -2.19 39.63 32.20
CA ARG A 55 -1.57 39.44 33.54
C ARG A 55 -1.99 38.14 34.28
N GLU A 56 -1.07 37.18 34.24
CA GLU A 56 -0.61 36.29 35.33
C GLU A 56 -1.66 35.60 36.23
N GLN A 57 -1.86 34.30 36.01
CA GLN A 57 -2.11 33.33 37.10
C GLN A 57 -1.49 31.97 36.78
N ARG A 58 -0.24 31.82 37.24
CA ARG A 58 0.36 30.64 37.87
C ARG A 58 -0.44 29.33 37.78
N GLY A 59 -0.01 28.40 36.93
CA GLY A 59 -0.62 27.08 36.82
C GLY A 59 0.15 26.04 36.01
N GLY A 60 1.49 25.97 36.11
CA GLY A 60 2.32 24.85 35.65
C GLY A 60 2.40 24.63 34.12
N PRO A 61 3.49 24.06 33.59
CA PRO A 61 3.50 23.62 32.21
C PRO A 61 2.49 22.47 32.07
N PRO A 62 1.53 22.51 31.12
CA PRO A 62 0.89 21.28 30.69
C PRO A 62 2.02 20.44 30.11
N ARG A 63 2.47 19.43 30.86
CA ARG A 63 3.26 18.32 30.34
C ARG A 63 2.65 17.92 29.00
N GLY A 64 3.50 17.84 27.98
CA GLY A 64 3.09 17.77 26.59
C GLY A 64 2.06 16.67 26.29
N PRO A 65 1.34 16.77 25.16
CA PRO A 65 0.42 15.73 24.71
C PRO A 65 1.22 14.55 24.12
N GLY A 66 2.01 13.90 24.96
CA GLY A 66 2.55 12.57 24.76
C GLY A 66 2.17 11.77 25.99
N GLU A 67 0.94 11.26 26.01
CA GLU A 67 0.55 10.01 26.70
C GLU A 67 -0.96 9.71 26.51
N ARG A 68 -1.50 9.77 25.28
CA ARG A 68 -2.51 8.76 24.86
C ARG A 68 -1.80 7.53 24.30
N ARG A 69 -0.68 7.17 24.92
CA ARG A 69 0.15 6.01 24.59
C ARG A 69 -0.46 4.77 25.26
N GLY A 70 -1.70 4.49 24.91
CA GLY A 70 -2.49 3.37 25.43
C GLY A 70 -3.48 2.79 24.43
N GLU A 71 -3.73 3.48 23.32
CA GLU A 71 -4.66 3.02 22.28
C GLU A 71 -3.88 2.75 20.97
N GLY A 72 -2.77 2.02 21.13
CA GLY A 72 -2.12 1.38 20.00
C GLY A 72 -3.00 0.23 19.50
N PRO A 73 -2.99 -0.06 18.19
CA PRO A 73 -3.54 -1.31 17.67
C PRO A 73 -3.02 -2.52 18.45
N PRO A 74 -3.83 -3.56 18.65
CA PRO A 74 -3.47 -4.72 19.46
C PRO A 74 -2.15 -5.26 18.94
N GLU A 75 -1.19 -5.43 19.84
CA GLU A 75 0.08 -6.02 19.49
C GLU A 75 -0.15 -7.51 19.30
N ILE A 76 -0.11 -7.93 18.04
CA ILE A 76 -0.23 -9.34 17.70
C ILE A 76 1.10 -10.01 18.05
N ASP A 77 1.05 -10.92 19.01
CA ASP A 77 2.17 -11.75 19.43
C ASP A 77 2.43 -12.89 18.42
N ILE A 78 3.64 -12.91 17.84
CA ILE A 78 4.05 -13.92 16.87
C ILE A 78 4.16 -15.33 17.47
N ASP A 79 4.56 -15.47 18.73
CA ASP A 79 4.72 -16.78 19.36
C ASP A 79 3.36 -17.43 19.62
N LYS A 80 2.39 -16.63 20.04
CA LYS A 80 1.00 -17.07 20.19
C LYS A 80 0.36 -17.43 18.85
N LEU A 81 0.62 -16.66 17.80
CA LEU A 81 0.17 -17.01 16.44
C LEU A 81 0.73 -18.36 15.96
N ILE A 82 1.98 -18.65 16.32
CA ILE A 82 2.63 -19.92 15.93
C ILE A 82 2.08 -21.10 16.75
N ALA A 83 1.73 -20.87 18.02
CA ALA A 83 1.30 -21.92 18.94
C ALA A 83 -0.21 -22.21 18.89
N ASP A 84 -1.06 -21.21 18.64
CA ASP A 84 -2.51 -21.30 18.80
C ASP A 84 -3.26 -20.83 17.55
N SER A 85 -3.93 -21.77 16.88
CA SER A 85 -4.75 -21.50 15.70
C SER A 85 -6.02 -20.71 16.01
N LEU A 86 -6.61 -20.87 17.20
CA LEU A 86 -7.78 -20.10 17.62
C LEU A 86 -7.39 -18.64 17.88
N TYR A 87 -6.19 -18.41 18.44
CA TYR A 87 -5.64 -17.06 18.58
C TYR A 87 -5.49 -16.38 17.21
N LEU A 88 -4.95 -17.07 16.20
CA LEU A 88 -4.81 -16.54 14.83
C LEU A 88 -6.17 -16.11 14.26
N ASP A 89 -7.17 -16.96 14.39
CA ASP A 89 -8.52 -16.71 13.87
C ASP A 89 -9.17 -15.48 14.53
N ASN A 90 -9.09 -15.41 15.86
CA ASN A 90 -9.58 -14.27 16.63
C ASN A 90 -8.87 -12.96 16.23
N GLN A 91 -7.55 -12.99 16.02
CA GLN A 91 -6.81 -11.82 15.58
C GLN A 91 -7.23 -11.38 14.17
N ALA A 92 -7.50 -12.31 13.25
CA ALA A 92 -8.01 -11.98 11.93
C ALA A 92 -9.35 -11.25 12.01
N HIS A 93 -10.28 -11.74 12.84
CA HIS A 93 -11.57 -11.08 13.09
C HIS A 93 -11.43 -9.67 13.68
N ILE A 94 -10.52 -9.47 14.65
CA ILE A 94 -10.26 -8.17 15.27
C ILE A 94 -9.73 -7.17 14.23
N VAL A 95 -8.78 -7.59 13.38
CA VAL A 95 -8.22 -6.74 12.33
C VAL A 95 -9.31 -6.35 11.32
N VAL A 96 -10.11 -7.32 10.84
CA VAL A 96 -11.18 -7.04 9.87
C VAL A 96 -12.25 -6.10 10.45
N SER A 97 -12.62 -6.27 11.71
CA SER A 97 -13.59 -5.39 12.37
C SER A 97 -13.10 -3.94 12.38
N ARG A 98 -11.83 -3.71 12.74
CA ARG A 98 -11.22 -2.37 12.69
C ARG A 98 -11.12 -1.81 11.28
N MET A 99 -10.82 -2.65 10.30
CA MET A 99 -10.79 -2.22 8.90
C MET A 99 -12.16 -1.71 8.43
N ARG A 100 -13.26 -2.35 8.87
CA ARG A 100 -14.63 -1.91 8.54
C ARG A 100 -14.96 -0.55 9.15
N ASP A 101 -14.51 -0.31 10.38
CA ASP A 101 -14.79 0.94 11.10
C ASP A 101 -13.91 2.12 10.65
N MET A 102 -12.67 1.85 10.23
CA MET A 102 -11.66 2.89 9.97
C MET A 102 -11.37 3.12 8.48
N ASP A 103 -11.40 2.08 7.66
CA ASP A 103 -10.74 2.06 6.34
C ASP A 103 -11.67 1.54 5.22
N SER A 104 -12.77 2.25 4.99
CA SER A 104 -13.72 1.94 3.90
C SER A 104 -13.06 2.15 2.51
N GLY A 105 -12.70 1.06 1.83
CA GLY A 105 -12.16 1.11 0.45
C GLY A 105 -10.87 0.30 0.20
N THR A 106 -10.43 -0.50 1.17
CA THR A 106 -9.10 -1.17 1.13
C THR A 106 -9.06 -2.53 0.46
N LYS A 107 -10.19 -3.12 0.03
CA LYS A 107 -10.24 -4.50 -0.50
C LYS A 107 -9.20 -4.75 -1.61
N SER A 108 -9.05 -3.80 -2.54
CA SER A 108 -8.07 -3.91 -3.63
C SER A 108 -6.62 -3.79 -3.17
N GLN A 109 -6.34 -3.00 -2.13
CA GLN A 109 -5.00 -2.87 -1.56
C GLN A 109 -4.62 -4.08 -0.72
N LEU A 110 -5.56 -4.57 0.10
CA LEU A 110 -5.38 -5.79 0.88
C LEU A 110 -5.08 -6.98 -0.02
N ARG A 111 -5.81 -7.13 -1.14
CA ARG A 111 -5.55 -8.21 -2.11
C ARG A 111 -4.16 -8.11 -2.74
N ARG A 112 -3.71 -6.90 -3.13
CA ARG A 112 -2.36 -6.68 -3.67
C ARG A 112 -1.28 -7.03 -2.66
N LEU A 113 -1.48 -6.65 -1.40
CA LEU A 113 -0.56 -6.95 -0.33
C LEU A 113 -0.51 -8.44 0.00
N TYR A 114 -1.66 -9.11 0.08
CA TYR A 114 -1.73 -10.58 0.23
C TYR A 114 -0.96 -11.29 -0.89
N ASN A 115 -1.12 -10.86 -2.13
CA ASN A 115 -0.36 -11.44 -3.24
C ASN A 115 1.16 -11.23 -3.09
N ALA A 116 1.60 -10.11 -2.50
CA ALA A 116 3.01 -9.89 -2.19
C ALA A 116 3.51 -10.81 -1.07
N VAL A 117 2.74 -10.96 0.01
CA VAL A 117 3.05 -11.90 1.12
C VAL A 117 3.12 -13.35 0.61
N ARG A 118 2.14 -13.77 -0.19
CA ARG A 118 2.08 -15.10 -0.79
C ARG A 118 3.30 -15.39 -1.68
N ARG A 119 3.77 -14.40 -2.45
CA ARG A 119 5.00 -14.54 -3.24
C ARG A 119 6.24 -14.63 -2.35
N ALA A 120 6.36 -13.77 -1.34
CA ALA A 120 7.50 -13.77 -0.42
C ALA A 120 7.62 -15.10 0.35
N THR A 121 6.48 -15.71 0.72
CA THR A 121 6.46 -17.01 1.41
C THR A 121 7.00 -18.16 0.54
N ARG A 122 6.83 -18.06 -0.78
CA ARG A 122 7.33 -19.04 -1.76
C ARG A 122 8.80 -18.83 -2.15
N ALA A 123 9.41 -17.74 -1.70
CA ALA A 123 10.82 -17.50 -1.96
C ALA A 123 11.69 -18.59 -1.30
N PRO A 124 12.88 -18.86 -1.87
CA PRO A 124 13.88 -19.69 -1.22
C PRO A 124 14.16 -19.20 0.20
N GLU A 125 14.49 -20.12 1.11
CA GLU A 125 14.71 -19.79 2.52
C GLU A 125 15.77 -18.69 2.72
N SER A 126 16.85 -18.74 1.93
CA SER A 126 17.92 -17.73 1.94
C SER A 126 17.48 -16.32 1.58
N GLU A 127 16.42 -16.18 0.79
CA GLU A 127 15.91 -14.89 0.30
C GLU A 127 14.64 -14.44 1.02
N ARG A 128 13.99 -15.36 1.75
CA ARG A 128 12.68 -15.13 2.37
C ARG A 128 12.68 -13.94 3.32
N GLN A 129 13.72 -13.80 4.15
CA GLN A 129 13.82 -12.66 5.07
C GLN A 129 13.85 -11.33 4.29
N HIS A 130 14.68 -11.25 3.24
CA HIS A 130 14.78 -10.08 2.38
C HIS A 130 13.45 -9.75 1.71
N GLU A 131 12.77 -10.76 1.13
CA GLU A 131 11.46 -10.56 0.51
C GLU A 131 10.41 -10.04 1.49
N PHE A 132 10.39 -10.54 2.72
CA PHE A 132 9.49 -10.03 3.77
C PHE A 132 9.85 -8.61 4.22
N VAL A 133 11.14 -8.24 4.24
CA VAL A 133 11.57 -6.84 4.48
C VAL A 133 11.06 -5.93 3.36
N MET A 134 11.09 -6.39 2.10
CA MET A 134 10.52 -5.64 0.97
C MET A 134 8.99 -5.50 1.07
N VAL A 135 8.29 -6.56 1.50
CA VAL A 135 6.85 -6.50 1.77
C VAL A 135 6.55 -5.47 2.87
N ARG A 136 7.37 -5.40 3.93
CA ARG A 136 7.22 -4.42 5.00
C ARG A 136 7.32 -2.99 4.50
N ALA A 137 8.31 -2.69 3.67
CA ALA A 137 8.44 -1.37 3.05
C ALA A 137 7.21 -0.99 2.21
N ARG A 138 6.67 -1.94 1.43
CA ARG A 138 5.45 -1.74 0.63
C ARG A 138 4.22 -1.52 1.50
N LEU A 139 4.08 -2.25 2.61
CA LEU A 139 3.00 -2.08 3.57
C LEU A 139 3.08 -0.69 4.22
N ALA A 140 4.24 -0.28 4.72
CA ALA A 140 4.45 1.03 5.33
C ALA A 140 4.10 2.18 4.36
N TYR A 141 4.57 2.09 3.11
CA TYR A 141 4.22 3.05 2.06
C TYR A 141 2.70 3.11 1.82
N THR A 142 2.03 1.96 1.80
CA THR A 142 0.58 1.87 1.57
C THR A 142 -0.21 2.47 2.73
N ILE A 143 0.18 2.17 3.97
CA ILE A 143 -0.40 2.76 5.19
C ILE A 143 -0.27 4.28 5.12
N ALA A 144 0.94 4.79 4.86
CA ALA A 144 1.18 6.22 4.81
C ALA A 144 0.40 6.91 3.68
N ARG A 145 0.33 6.29 2.50
CA ARG A 145 -0.31 6.89 1.32
C ARG A 145 -1.82 6.88 1.38
N HIS A 146 -2.42 5.85 1.97
CA HIS A 146 -3.87 5.65 1.98
C HIS A 146 -4.50 5.83 3.35
N SER A 147 -3.71 6.22 4.36
CA SER A 147 -4.14 6.41 5.76
C SER A 147 -4.71 5.14 6.40
N LEU A 148 -4.17 3.96 6.05
CA LEU A 148 -4.71 2.65 6.49
C LEU A 148 -4.27 2.26 7.90
N ARG A 149 -4.71 3.04 8.89
CA ARG A 149 -4.27 2.90 10.29
C ARG A 149 -4.69 1.56 10.90
N SER A 150 -5.73 0.90 10.39
CA SER A 150 -6.11 -0.44 10.89
C SER A 150 -5.03 -1.51 10.63
N LEU A 151 -4.12 -1.27 9.67
CA LEU A 151 -3.04 -2.21 9.31
C LEU A 151 -1.75 -2.01 10.11
N ASP A 152 -1.68 -1.00 10.98
CA ASP A 152 -0.52 -0.72 11.83
C ASP A 152 -0.15 -1.95 12.70
N ALA A 153 -1.14 -2.74 13.13
CA ALA A 153 -0.90 -4.01 13.83
C ALA A 153 -0.15 -5.03 12.98
N LEU A 154 -0.49 -5.13 11.69
CA LEU A 154 0.17 -6.03 10.74
C LEU A 154 1.59 -5.56 10.41
N GLU A 155 1.83 -4.26 10.35
CA GLU A 155 3.18 -3.71 10.18
C GLU A 155 4.10 -4.10 11.35
N ARG A 156 3.61 -3.94 12.59
CA ARG A 156 4.35 -4.33 13.79
C ARG A 156 4.60 -5.84 13.85
N LEU A 157 3.60 -6.64 13.51
CA LEU A 157 3.75 -8.09 13.44
C LEU A 157 4.80 -8.50 12.40
N LEU A 158 4.79 -7.86 11.23
CA LEU A 158 5.76 -8.12 10.16
C LEU A 158 7.19 -7.76 10.59
N LEU A 159 7.36 -6.73 11.42
CA LEU A 159 8.62 -6.42 12.08
C LEU A 159 9.07 -7.55 13.02
N GLN A 160 8.17 -8.09 13.84
CA GLN A 160 8.49 -9.24 14.71
C GLN A 160 8.92 -10.47 13.90
N VAL A 161 8.15 -10.81 12.86
CA VAL A 161 8.41 -11.95 11.95
C VAL A 161 9.79 -11.83 11.30
N THR A 162 10.13 -10.64 10.76
CA THR A 162 11.42 -10.40 10.12
C THR A 162 12.60 -10.34 11.08
N ARG A 163 12.38 -9.94 12.34
CA ARG A 163 13.39 -9.95 13.41
C ARG A 163 13.68 -11.36 13.91
N LYS A 164 12.63 -12.17 14.12
CA LYS A 164 12.76 -13.55 14.59
C LYS A 164 13.36 -14.45 13.51
N ASN A 165 13.07 -14.16 12.23
CA ASN A 165 13.56 -14.90 11.07
C ASN A 165 13.32 -16.42 11.17
N ASP A 166 12.09 -16.78 11.57
CA ASP A 166 11.64 -18.17 11.73
C ASP A 166 10.68 -18.52 10.60
N ILE A 167 10.93 -19.66 9.92
CA ILE A 167 10.08 -20.21 8.86
C ILE A 167 8.62 -20.29 9.30
N ARG A 168 8.36 -20.79 10.52
CA ARG A 168 7.00 -20.93 11.06
C ARG A 168 6.33 -19.57 11.21
N GLY A 169 7.10 -18.54 11.56
CA GLY A 169 6.60 -17.18 11.68
C GLY A 169 6.17 -16.60 10.33
N TYR A 170 6.94 -16.86 9.27
CA TYR A 170 6.58 -16.44 7.90
C TYR A 170 5.29 -17.11 7.42
N GLU A 171 5.15 -18.42 7.63
CA GLU A 171 3.95 -19.17 7.26
C GLU A 171 2.72 -18.69 8.03
N ARG A 172 2.85 -18.49 9.35
CA ARG A 172 1.74 -18.06 10.20
C ARG A 172 1.31 -16.63 9.93
N PHE A 173 2.25 -15.76 9.58
CA PHE A 173 1.91 -14.43 9.08
C PHE A 173 1.08 -14.50 7.80
N ARG A 174 1.45 -15.38 6.86
CA ARG A 174 0.72 -15.60 5.61
C ARG A 174 -0.67 -16.17 5.87
N ASP A 175 -0.81 -17.12 6.80
CA ASP A 175 -2.10 -17.70 7.17
C ASP A 175 -3.03 -16.67 7.82
N LEU A 176 -2.52 -15.84 8.73
CA LEU A 176 -3.27 -14.72 9.29
C LEU A 176 -3.76 -13.77 8.19
N PHE A 177 -2.88 -13.43 7.24
CA PHE A 177 -3.23 -12.55 6.12
C PHE A 177 -4.31 -13.17 5.22
N GLU A 178 -4.25 -14.48 5.01
CA GLU A 178 -5.27 -15.24 4.26
C GLU A 178 -6.63 -15.18 4.96
N ALA A 179 -6.66 -15.40 6.27
CA ALA A 179 -7.89 -15.31 7.07
C ALA A 179 -8.50 -13.89 7.03
N ILE A 180 -7.67 -12.84 7.18
CA ILE A 180 -8.14 -11.44 7.07
C ILE A 180 -8.78 -11.17 5.71
N VAL A 181 -8.17 -11.67 4.64
CA VAL A 181 -8.73 -11.53 3.28
C VAL A 181 -10.05 -12.28 3.17
N ALA A 182 -10.13 -13.51 3.67
CA ALA A 182 -11.34 -14.33 3.62
C ALA A 182 -12.52 -13.69 4.39
N TYR A 183 -12.28 -13.12 5.58
CA TYR A 183 -13.32 -12.44 6.37
C TYR A 183 -13.74 -11.06 5.85
N ASN A 184 -12.96 -10.49 4.92
CA ASN A 184 -13.23 -9.20 4.30
C ASN A 184 -13.81 -9.30 2.88
N GLU A 185 -13.94 -10.50 2.31
CA GLU A 185 -14.72 -10.71 1.08
C GLU A 185 -16.19 -10.32 1.31
#